data_AF-A0A258IDR4-F1
#
_entry.id   AF-A0A258IDR4-F1
#
_cell.length_a   1.000
_cell.length_b   1.000
_cell.length_c   1.000
_cell.angle_alpha   90.00
_cell.angle_beta   90.00
_cell.angle_gamma   90.00
#
_symmetry.space_group_name_H-M   'P 1'
#
loop_
_entity.id
_entity.type
_entity.pdbx_description
1 polymer ?
#
loop_
_entity_poly.entity_id
_entity_poly.type
_entity_poly.pdbx_seq_one_letter_code
_entity_poly.pdbx_strand_id
1 'polypeptide(L)' 'MLIRKIEIFLRRNRMAPTTFGRLAAQDPRFVLDLRNGRRPRAETEGRVEHFMNSYKTTALGAFCYA' A
#
# COMPACT_ATOMS: atom_id res chain seq x y z
N MET A 1 -2.02 13.93 1.01
CA MET A 1 -1.18 13.26 -0.02
C MET A 1 -1.18 11.75 0.22
N LEU A 2 -1.70 10.97 -0.74
CA LEU A 2 -1.87 9.51 -0.64
C LEU A 2 -0.54 8.76 -0.45
N ILE A 3 0.53 9.20 -1.12
CA ILE A 3 1.88 8.62 -1.02
C ILE A 3 2.36 8.49 0.43
N ARG A 4 2.11 9.50 1.27
CA ARG A 4 2.56 9.52 2.67
C ARG A 4 1.84 8.47 3.52
N LYS A 5 0.55 8.24 3.28
CA LYS A 5 -0.21 7.16 3.95
C LYS A 5 0.39 5.80 3.58
N ILE A 6 0.70 5.60 2.30
CA ILE A 6 1.31 4.36 1.78
C ILE A 6 2.69 4.15 2.41
N GLU A 7 3.56 5.18 2.46
CA GLU A 7 4.89 5.03 3.06
C GLU A 7 4.86 4.68 4.55
N ILE A 8 3.94 5.28 5.32
CA ILE A 8 3.74 4.91 6.72
C ILE A 8 3.26 3.45 6.83
N PHE A 9 2.35 3.03 5.96
CA PHE A 9 1.87 1.65 5.91
C PHE A 9 2.98 0.65 5.58
N LEU A 10 3.83 0.96 4.60
CA LEU A 10 4.98 0.12 4.23
C LEU A 10 5.97 -0.03 5.40
N ARG A 11 6.27 1.08 6.10
CA ARG A 11 7.15 1.05 7.28
C ARG A 11 6.57 0.24 8.44
N ARG A 12 5.27 0.38 8.72
CA ARG A 12 4.59 -0.33 9.82
C ARG A 12 4.55 -1.84 9.59
N ASN A 13 4.30 -2.27 8.35
CA ASN A 13 4.19 -3.69 8.00
C ASN A 13 5.49 -4.29 7.48
N ARG A 14 6.60 -3.53 7.48
CA ARG A 14 7.88 -3.88 6.81
C ARG A 14 7.69 -4.47 5.40
N MET A 15 6.70 -3.96 4.67
CA MET A 15 6.32 -4.46 3.35
C MET A 15 7.08 -3.72 2.25
N ALA A 16 7.57 -4.44 1.25
CA ALA A 16 8.20 -3.83 0.08
C ALA A 16 7.16 -3.06 -0.78
N PRO A 17 7.52 -1.89 -1.34
CA PRO A 17 6.62 -1.08 -2.17
C PRO A 17 6.13 -1.82 -3.43
N THR A 18 6.96 -2.69 -4.00
CA THR A 18 6.62 -3.55 -5.14
C THR A 18 5.58 -4.62 -4.77
N THR A 19 5.72 -5.22 -3.59
CA THR A 19 4.74 -6.19 -3.05
C THR A 19 3.41 -5.51 -2.78
N PHE A 20 3.43 -4.33 -2.15
CA PHE A 20 2.22 -3.55 -1.93
C PHE A 20 1.51 -3.19 -3.22
N GLY A 21 2.24 -2.70 -4.23
CA GLY A 21 1.65 -2.36 -5.53
C GLY A 21 0.99 -3.56 -6.19
N ARG A 22 1.64 -4.74 -6.14
CA ARG A 22 1.08 -5.99 -6.65
C ARG A 22 -0.18 -6.44 -5.89
N LEU A 23 -0.24 -6.26 -4.57
CA LEU A 23 -1.39 -6.66 -3.76
C LEU A 23 -2.57 -5.68 -3.82
N ALA A 24 -2.29 -4.37 -3.78
CA ALA A 24 -3.31 -3.33 -3.69
C ALA A 24 -3.82 -2.85 -5.07
N ALA A 25 -2.93 -2.79 -6.07
CA ALA A 25 -3.21 -2.22 -7.38
C ALA A 25 -2.90 -3.19 -8.55
N GLN A 26 -2.48 -4.42 -8.27
CA GLN A 26 -1.98 -5.39 -9.27
C GLN A 26 -0.82 -4.85 -10.13
N ASP A 27 -0.14 -3.79 -9.66
CA ASP A 27 0.94 -3.13 -10.38
C ASP A 27 2.15 -2.93 -9.44
N PRO A 28 3.27 -3.66 -9.63
CA PRO A 28 4.44 -3.52 -8.78
C PRO A 28 5.15 -2.15 -8.89
N ARG A 29 4.93 -1.40 -9.97
CA ARG A 29 5.49 -0.04 -10.15
C ARG A 29 4.61 1.04 -9.53
N PHE A 30 3.42 0.70 -9.04
CA PHE A 30 2.46 1.66 -8.50
C PHE A 30 3.06 2.68 -7.51
N VAL A 31 3.77 2.21 -6.48
CA VAL A 31 4.38 3.10 -5.48
C VAL A 31 5.53 3.92 -6.06
N LEU A 32 6.29 3.34 -7.00
CA LEU A 32 7.40 4.01 -7.67
C LEU A 32 6.89 5.15 -8.56
N ASP A 33 5.80 4.91 -9.27
CA ASP A 33 5.15 5.91 -10.10
C ASP A 33 4.54 7.03 -9.27
N LEU A 34 3.91 6.71 -8.13
CA LEU A 34 3.43 7.71 -7.18
C LEU A 34 4.57 8.58 -6.64
N ARG A 35 5.77 8.01 -6.43
CA ARG A 35 6.98 8.76 -6.05
C ARG A 35 7.49 9.65 -7.18
N ASN A 36 7.35 9.20 -8.42
CA ASN A 36 7.66 9.99 -9.62
C ASN A 36 6.60 11.08 -9.93
N GLY A 37 5.59 11.25 -9.07
CA GLY A 37 4.55 12.28 -9.22
C GLY A 37 3.37 11.85 -10.09
N ARG A 38 3.27 10.58 -10.48
CA ARG A 38 2.09 10.04 -11.17
C ARG A 38 0.87 10.20 -10.26
N ARG A 39 -0.24 10.66 -10.84
CA ARG A 39 -1.53 10.68 -10.14
C ARG A 39 -2.28 9.39 -10.42
N PRO A 40 -2.62 8.61 -9.38
CA PRO A 40 -3.43 7.41 -9.55
C PRO A 40 -4.83 7.82 -10.03
N ARG A 41 -5.52 6.91 -10.73
CA ARG A 41 -6.93 7.11 -11.06
C ARG A 41 -7.76 6.92 -9.80
N ALA A 42 -8.92 7.56 -9.71
CA ALA A 42 -9.82 7.45 -8.57
C ALA A 42 -10.20 5.99 -8.23
N GLU A 43 -10.36 5.13 -9.24
CA GLU A 43 -10.57 3.68 -9.03
C GLU A 43 -9.39 3.02 -8.30
N THR A 44 -8.16 3.36 -8.68
CA THR A 44 -6.95 2.82 -8.06
C THR A 44 -6.79 3.34 -6.63
N GLU A 45 -7.12 4.61 -6.38
CA GLU A 45 -7.15 5.17 -5.03
C GLU A 45 -8.13 4.41 -4.13
N GLY A 46 -9.34 4.15 -4.62
CA GLY A 46 -10.36 3.40 -3.89
C GLY A 46 -9.90 1.97 -3.53
N ARG A 47 -9.28 1.25 -4.48
CA ARG A 47 -8.72 -0.08 -4.21
C ARG A 47 -7.60 -0.05 -3.17
N VAL A 48 -6.72 0.94 -3.25
CA VAL A 48 -5.59 1.12 -2.34
C VAL A 48 -6.06 1.49 -0.94
N GLU A 49 -7.03 2.39 -0.81
CA GLU A 49 -7.62 2.72 0.49
C GLU A 49 -8.39 1.55 1.09
N HIS A 50 -9.14 0.79 0.28
CA HIS A 50 -9.82 -0.43 0.72
C HIS A 50 -8.82 -1.49 1.21
N PHE A 51 -7.73 -1.71 0.47
CA PHE A 51 -6.65 -2.62 0.86
C PHE A 51 -6.03 -2.19 2.19
N MET A 52 -5.67 -0.91 2.35
CA MET A 52 -5.10 -0.40 3.61
C MET A 52 -6.06 -0.52 4.79
N ASN A 53 -7.37 -0.31 4.58
CA ASN A 53 -8.38 -0.50 5.64
C ASN A 53 -8.53 -1.96 6.02
N SER A 54 -8.66 -2.86 5.05
CA SER A 54 -8.76 -4.31 5.29
C SER A 54 -7.52 -4.85 6.01
N TYR A 55 -6.33 -4.41 5.60
CA TYR A 55 -5.07 -4.86 6.19
C TYR A 55 -4.88 -4.33 7.63
N LYS A 56 -5.38 -3.15 7.97
CA LYS A 56 -5.37 -2.64 9.37
C LYS A 56 -6.17 -3.54 10.31
N THR A 57 -7.28 -4.11 9.83
CA THR A 57 -8.10 -5.05 10.60
C THR A 57 -7.32 -6.35 10.89
N THR A 58 -6.51 -6.81 9.95
CA THR A 58 -5.73 -8.06 10.11
C THR A 58 -4.41 -7.86 10.86
N ALA A 59 -3.78 -6.69 10.76
CA ALA A 59 -2.46 -6.43 11.36
C ALA A 59 -2.46 -6.40 12.91
N LEU A 60 -3.62 -6.37 13.57
CA LEU A 60 -3.73 -6.61 15.01
C LEU A 60 -3.43 -8.06 15.43
N GLY A 61 -3.30 -9.00 14.48
CA GLY A 61 -3.10 -10.42 14.79
C GLY A 61 -1.86 -11.09 14.18
N ALA A 62 -1.06 -10.41 13.36
CA ALA A 62 -0.07 -11.11 12.52
C ALA A 62 1.27 -10.38 12.38
N PHE A 63 2.00 -10.24 13.49
CA PHE A 63 3.47 -10.19 13.45
C PHE A 63 4.05 -10.94 14.65
N CYS A 64 3.89 -12.26 14.62
CA CYS A 64 4.84 -13.19 15.24
C CYS A 64 5.54 -13.92 14.09
N TYR A 65 6.76 -13.50 13.78
CA TYR A 65 7.71 -14.29 12.99
C TYR A 65 9.08 -14.08 13.63
N ALA A 66 9.42 -15.08 14.44
CA ALA A 66 10.68 -15.83 14.50
C ALA A 66 11.92 -15.20 13.85
#